data_AF-A0A940IHV9-F1
#
_entry.id   AF-A0A940IHV9-F1
#
_cell.length_a   1.000
_cell.length_b   1.000
_cell.length_c   1.000
_cell.angle_alpha   90.00
_cell.angle_beta   90.00
_cell.angle_gamma   90.00
#
_symmetry.space_group_name_H-M   'P 1'
#
loop_
_entity.id
_entity.type
_entity.pdbx_description
1 polymer ?
#
loop_
_entity_poly.entity_id
_entity_poly.type
_entity_poly.pdbx_seq_one_letter_code
_entity_poly.pdbx_strand_id
1 'polypeptide(L)' 'MNSLLFLGNIGAGEIILIALVVILLFGAKKIPELMKGLGKGVRSFKEGISDIEKDINKEIEK' A
#
# COMPACT_ATOMS: atom_id res chain seq x y z
N MET A 1 -1.97 36.74 -1.29
CA MET A 1 -2.83 35.99 -2.22
C MET A 1 -1.95 34.93 -2.87
N ASN A 2 -2.12 33.66 -2.48
CA ASN A 2 -1.62 32.41 -3.11
C ASN A 2 -1.77 31.19 -2.16
N SER A 3 -2.14 31.39 -0.90
CA SER A 3 -2.30 30.31 0.10
C SER A 3 -3.44 29.29 -0.18
N LEU A 4 -4.21 29.47 -1.25
CA LEU A 4 -5.35 28.61 -1.61
C LEU A 4 -5.10 27.76 -2.87
N LEU A 5 -3.99 27.95 -3.59
CA LEU A 5 -3.58 27.06 -4.69
C LEU A 5 -3.20 25.65 -4.18
N PHE A 6 -2.78 25.54 -2.91
CA PHE A 6 -2.36 24.31 -2.23
C PHE A 6 -3.45 23.25 -2.03
N LEU A 7 -4.74 23.62 -2.03
CA LEU A 7 -5.84 22.67 -1.77
C LEU A 7 -6.57 22.19 -3.03
N GLY A 8 -6.44 22.90 -4.16
CA GLY A 8 -7.21 22.62 -5.38
C GLY A 8 -6.41 21.98 -6.51
N ASN A 9 -5.09 22.08 -6.49
CA ASN A 9 -4.25 21.60 -7.59
C ASN A 9 -2.93 21.08 -7.03
N ILE A 10 -2.98 19.95 -6.31
CA ILE A 10 -1.79 19.26 -5.80
C ILE A 10 -0.90 18.89 -7.00
N GLY A 11 0.02 19.77 -7.32
CA GLY A 11 0.99 19.60 -8.38
C GLY A 11 2.12 18.68 -7.94
N ALA A 12 2.95 18.27 -8.90
CA ALA A 12 4.08 17.38 -8.64
C ALA A 12 5.05 17.92 -7.56
N GLY A 13 5.19 19.25 -7.43
CA GLY A 13 6.05 19.89 -6.43
C GLY A 13 5.57 19.68 -4.99
N GLU A 14 4.26 19.77 -4.74
CA GLU A 14 3.70 19.58 -3.39
C GLU A 14 3.76 18.12 -2.96
N ILE A 15 3.51 17.19 -3.88
CA ILE A 15 3.66 15.75 -3.63
C ILE A 15 5.09 15.42 -3.21
N ILE A 16 6.08 15.98 -3.91
CA ILE A 16 7.51 15.79 -3.58
C ILE A 16 7.81 16.35 -2.19
N LEU A 17 7.27 17.51 -1.83
CA LEU A 17 7.51 18.13 -0.53
C LEU A 17 6.89 17.32 0.63
N ILE A 18 5.66 16.83 0.44
CA ILE A 18 5.01 15.91 1.39
C ILE A 18 5.82 14.61 1.52
N ALA A 19 6.22 14.00 0.40
CA ALA A 19 7.03 12.79 0.41
C ALA A 19 8.37 13.01 1.14
N LEU A 20 9.00 14.17 0.98
CA LEU A 20 10.22 14.53 1.68
C LEU A 20 10.00 14.61 3.20
N VAL A 21 8.93 15.26 3.65
CA VAL A 21 8.57 15.33 5.08
C VAL A 21 8.32 13.93 5.65
N VAL A 22 7.57 13.09 4.95
CA VAL A 22 7.32 11.70 5.37
C VAL A 22 8.63 10.92 5.45
N ILE A 23 9.54 11.09 4.49
CA ILE A 23 10.87 10.46 4.50
C ILE A 23 11.73 10.96 5.66
N LEU A 24 11.65 12.24 6.05
CA LEU A 24 12.39 12.75 7.20
C LEU A 24 11.86 12.19 8.53
N LEU A 25 10.54 12.02 8.66
CA LEU A 25 9.91 11.51 9.87
C LEU A 25 10.08 10.00 10.03
N PHE A 26 9.87 9.24 8.95
CA PHE A 26 9.88 7.77 9.01
C PHE A 26 11.19 7.16 8.52
N GLY A 27 11.98 7.89 7.74
CA GLY A 27 13.19 7.40 7.09
C GLY A 27 12.90 6.76 5.72
N ALA A 28 13.79 7.02 4.74
CA ALA A 28 13.66 6.48 3.38
C ALA A 28 13.61 4.95 3.31
N LYS A 29 14.17 4.26 4.33
CA LYS A 29 14.20 2.79 4.40
C LYS A 29 12.93 2.17 4.95
N LYS A 30 12.15 2.89 5.79
CA LYS A 30 10.94 2.32 6.42
C LYS A 30 9.80 2.13 5.44
N ILE A 31 9.63 3.04 4.48
CA ILE A 31 8.54 2.91 3.49
C ILE A 31 8.67 1.62 2.66
N PRO A 32 9.83 1.29 2.04
CA PRO A 32 10.02 0.02 1.35
C PRO A 32 9.89 -1.21 2.25
N GLU A 33 10.35 -1.11 3.50
CA GLU A 33 10.28 -2.21 4.47
C GLU A 33 8.83 -2.52 4.85
N LEU A 34 8.03 -1.49 5.13
CA LEU A 34 6.59 -1.60 5.38
C LEU A 34 5.85 -2.14 4.15
N MET A 35 6.17 -1.63 2.94
CA MET A 35 5.58 -2.15 1.70
C MET A 35 5.90 -3.63 1.48
N LYS A 36 7.13 -4.07 1.76
CA LYS A 36 7.51 -5.49 1.68
C LYS A 36 6.74 -6.34 2.69
N GLY A 37 6.58 -5.85 3.93
CA GLY A 37 5.79 -6.53 4.97
C GLY A 37 4.32 -6.66 4.58
N LEU A 38 3.69 -5.56 4.17
CA LEU A 38 2.30 -5.52 3.71
C LEU A 38 2.10 -6.40 2.47
N GLY A 39 3.01 -6.33 1.49
CA GLY A 39 2.94 -7.13 0.26
C GLY A 39 3.01 -8.63 0.53
N LYS A 40 3.88 -9.06 1.47
CA LYS A 40 3.92 -10.46 1.92
C LYS A 40 2.62 -10.85 2.61
N GLY A 41 2.10 -10.01 3.51
CA GLY A 41 0.84 -10.27 4.21
C GLY A 41 -0.35 -10.44 3.25
N VAL A 42 -0.51 -9.50 2.31
CA VAL A 42 -1.57 -9.57 1.28
C VAL A 42 -1.43 -10.81 0.41
N ARG A 43 -0.20 -11.19 0.04
CA ARG A 43 0.05 -12.41 -0.75
C ARG A 43 -0.34 -13.68 0.00
N SER A 44 0.13 -13.85 1.23
CA SER A 44 -0.20 -15.01 2.06
C SER A 44 -1.69 -15.09 2.37
N PHE A 45 -2.36 -13.94 2.55
CA PHE A 45 -3.81 -13.89 2.72
C PHE A 45 -4.55 -14.37 1.47
N LYS A 46 -4.13 -13.94 0.29
CA LYS A 46 -4.72 -14.37 -0.99
C LYS A 46 -4.50 -15.85 -1.26
N GLU A 47 -3.29 -16.36 -0.98
CA GLU A 47 -2.95 -17.78 -1.10
C GLU A 47 -3.84 -18.64 -0.19
N GLY A 48 -3.99 -18.26 1.08
CA GLY A 48 -4.87 -18.96 2.03
C GLY A 48 -6.34 -19.00 1.59
N ILE A 49 -6.88 -17.89 1.07
CA ILE A 49 -8.25 -17.87 0.52
C ILE A 49 -8.39 -18.80 -0.68
N SER A 50 -7.41 -18.80 -1.60
CA SER A 50 -7.45 -19.65 -2.79
C SER A 50 -7.41 -21.13 -2.45
N ASP A 51 -6.67 -21.52 -1.40
CA ASP A 51 -6.59 -22.92 -0.99
C ASP A 51 -7.89 -23.37 -0.33
N ILE A 52 -8.52 -22.53 0.49
CA ILE A 52 -9.87 -22.78 1.05
C ILE A 52 -10.90 -22.96 -0.07
N GLU A 53 -10.87 -22.11 -1.10
CA GLU A 53 -11.80 -22.19 -2.24
C GLU A 53 -11.61 -23.50 -3.04
N LYS A 54 -10.37 -23.96 -3.22
CA LYS A 54 -10.08 -25.26 -3.87
C LYS A 54 -10.57 -26.44 -3.04
N ASP A 55 -10.41 -26.39 -1.72
CA ASP A 55 -10.83 -27.45 -0.82
C ASP A 55 -12.37 -27.57 -0.81
N ILE A 56 -13.08 -26.44 -0.76
CA ILE A 56 -14.55 -26.39 -0.88
C ILE A 56 -15.01 -27.00 -2.21
N ASN A 57 -14.40 -26.60 -3.34
CA ASN A 57 -14.78 -27.12 -4.65
C ASN A 57 -14.51 -28.63 -4.79
N LYS A 58 -13.42 -29.15 -4.23
CA LYS A 58 -13.13 -30.59 -4.20
C LYS A 58 -14.13 -31.39 -3.37
N GLU A 59 -14.67 -30.80 -2.32
CA GLU A 59 -15.67 -31.46 -1.46
C GLU A 59 -17.06 -31.46 -2.08
N ILE A 60 -17.37 -30.49 -2.95
CA ILE A 60 -18.63 -30.43 -3.73
C ILE A 60 -18.59 -31.37 -4.95
N GLU A 61 -17.43 -31.59 -5.56
CA GLU A 61 -17.27 -32.50 -6.72
C GLU A 61 -17.13 -34.00 -6.35
N LYS A 62 -17.00 -34.32 -5.05
CA LYS A 62 -16.92 -35.70 -4.53
C LYS A 62 -18.29 -36.25 -4.16
#